data_AF-A0A1Y3MGG4-F1
#
_entry.id   AF-A0A1Y3MGG4-F1
#
_cell.length_a   1.000
_cell.length_b   1.000
_cell.length_c   1.000
_cell.angle_alpha   90.00
_cell.angle_beta   90.00
_cell.angle_gamma   90.00
#
_symmetry.space_group_name_H-M   'P 1'
#
loop_
_entity.id
_entity.type
_entity.pdbx_description
1 polymer ?
#
loop_
_entity_poly.entity_id
_entity_poly.type
_entity_poly.pdbx_seq_one_letter_code
_entity_poly.pdbx_strand_id
1 'polypeptide(L)' 'MEKTVNKMMKDLQFLLKHGQIGMDLTDLRYQEMLCGAVEATGKKYTFYIKEADTAMIILKLV' A
#
# COMPACT_ATOMS: atom_id res chain seq x y z
N MET A 1 -6.79 -13.25 -10.33
CA MET A 1 -5.42 -12.68 -10.34
C MET A 1 -5.38 -11.33 -11.03
N GLU A 2 -5.82 -11.21 -12.29
CA GLU A 2 -5.77 -9.97 -13.07
C GLU A 2 -6.42 -8.74 -12.39
N LYS A 3 -7.60 -8.92 -11.77
CA LYS A 3 -8.26 -7.85 -11.02
C LYS A 3 -7.43 -7.32 -9.84
N THR A 4 -6.73 -8.20 -9.13
CA THR A 4 -5.89 -7.86 -7.98
C THR A 4 -4.63 -7.11 -8.44
N VAL A 5 -4.02 -7.56 -9.54
CA VAL A 5 -2.85 -6.90 -10.14
C VAL A 5 -3.22 -5.50 -10.67
N ASN A 6 -4.36 -5.37 -11.34
CA ASN A 6 -4.84 -4.07 -11.83
C ASN A 6 -5.17 -3.09 -10.69
N LYS A 7 -5.76 -3.59 -9.60
CA LYS A 7 -5.96 -2.80 -8.38
C LYS A 7 -4.61 -2.34 -7.81
N MET A 8 -3.67 -3.27 -7.62
CA MET A 8 -2.33 -2.96 -7.11
C MET A 8 -1.59 -1.92 -7.96
N MET A 9 -1.64 -2.01 -9.29
CA MET A 9 -1.01 -1.02 -10.17
C MET A 9 -1.62 0.37 -10.02
N LYS A 10 -2.95 0.48 -9.92
CA LYS A 10 -3.63 1.77 -9.68
C LYS A 10 -3.26 2.35 -8.32
N ASP A 11 -3.21 1.50 -7.30
CA ASP A 11 -2.91 1.89 -5.94
C ASP A 11 -1.44 2.30 -5.78
N LEU A 12 -0.52 1.65 -6.50
CA LEU A 12 0.87 2.08 -6.60
C LEU A 12 0.98 3.45 -7.27
N GLN A 13 0.29 3.67 -8.40
CA GLN A 13 0.29 4.99 -9.05
C GLN A 13 -0.29 6.08 -8.13
N PHE A 14 -1.36 5.76 -7.40
CA PHE A 14 -1.94 6.66 -6.42
C PHE A 14 -0.93 6.98 -5.31
N LEU A 15 -0.29 5.97 -4.73
CA LEU A 15 0.71 6.12 -3.68
C LEU A 15 1.90 6.99 -4.16
N LEU A 16 2.43 6.73 -5.35
CA LEU A 16 3.54 7.50 -5.91
C LEU A 16 3.19 8.98 -6.15
N LYS A 17 1.91 9.27 -6.43
CA LYS A 17 1.40 10.63 -6.67
C LYS A 17 1.05 11.37 -5.38
N HIS A 18 0.43 10.68 -4.42
CA HIS A 18 -0.17 11.29 -3.22
C HIS A 18 0.67 11.09 -1.95
N GLY A 19 1.70 10.24 -2.00
CA GLY A 19 2.64 10.00 -0.91
C GLY A 19 2.14 9.04 0.17
N GLN A 20 0.86 8.67 0.19
CA GLN A 20 0.32 7.70 1.13
C GLN A 20 -0.91 6.97 0.59
N ILE A 21 -1.18 5.77 1.11
CA ILE A 21 -2.36 4.97 0.82
C ILE A 21 -2.79 4.17 2.04
N GLY A 22 -4.10 3.97 2.19
CA GLY A 22 -4.66 3.05 3.18
C GLY A 22 -4.82 1.65 2.60
N MET A 23 -4.48 0.64 3.38
CA MET A 23 -4.64 -0.78 3.04
C MET A 23 -5.43 -1.47 4.14
N ASP A 24 -6.20 -2.49 3.76
CA ASP A 24 -6.86 -3.37 4.71
C ASP A 24 -5.82 -4.17 5.49
N LEU A 25 -5.91 -4.17 6.83
CA LEU A 25 -4.99 -4.89 7.71
C LEU A 25 -5.06 -6.42 7.50
N THR A 26 -6.21 -6.93 7.08
CA THR A 26 -6.48 -8.37 6.93
C THR A 26 -6.03 -8.93 5.58
N ASP A 27 -5.83 -8.08 4.56
CA ASP A 27 -5.41 -8.51 3.22
C ASP A 27 -3.88 -8.56 3.08
N LEU A 28 -3.26 -9.51 3.79
CA LEU A 28 -1.80 -9.69 3.81
C LEU A 28 -1.20 -9.89 2.42
N ARG A 29 -1.90 -10.63 1.54
CA ARG A 29 -1.41 -10.87 0.16
C ARG A 29 -1.34 -9.59 -0.64
N TYR A 30 -2.36 -8.73 -0.53
CA TYR A 30 -2.34 -7.43 -1.19
C TYR A 30 -1.24 -6.53 -0.62
N GLN A 31 -1.04 -6.54 0.70
CA GLN A 31 0.03 -5.79 1.35
C GLN A 31 1.41 -6.21 0.82
N GLU A 32 1.71 -7.51 0.79
CA GLU A 32 2.98 -8.03 0.25
C GLU A 32 3.19 -7.59 -1.20
N MET A 33 2.16 -7.71 -2.04
CA MET A 33 2.24 -7.28 -3.44
C MET A 33 2.54 -5.79 -3.59
N LEU A 34 1.84 -4.92 -2.84
CA LEU A 34 2.05 -3.48 -2.94
C LEU A 34 3.42 -3.09 -2.37
N CYS A 35 3.83 -3.66 -1.24
CA CYS A 35 5.14 -3.39 -0.63
C CYS A 35 6.28 -3.80 -1.56
N GLY A 36 6.22 -5.01 -2.13
CA GLY A 36 7.22 -5.45 -3.11
C GLY A 36 7.28 -4.54 -4.34
N ALA A 37 6.14 -4.02 -4.80
CA ALA A 37 6.10 -3.05 -5.89
C ALA A 37 6.73 -1.71 -5.50
N VAL A 38 6.48 -1.22 -4.28
CA VAL A 38 7.12 0.01 -3.75
C VAL A 38 8.62 -0.17 -3.60
N GLU A 39 9.08 -1.31 -3.09
CA GLU A 39 10.50 -1.65 -2.97
C GLU A 39 11.20 -1.67 -4.33
N ALA A 40 10.55 -2.21 -5.35
CA ALA A 40 11.06 -2.18 -6.72
C ALA A 40 11.22 -0.75 -7.29
N THR A 41 10.52 0.25 -6.73
CA THR A 41 10.72 1.67 -7.09
C THR A 41 11.92 2.32 -6.38
N GLY A 42 12.53 1.64 -5.40
CA GLY A 42 13.62 2.17 -4.59
C GLY A 42 13.22 3.25 -3.58
N LYS A 43 11.91 3.51 -3.41
CA LYS A 43 11.41 4.50 -2.45
C LYS A 43 11.35 3.92 -1.04
N LYS A 44 11.69 4.76 -0.07
CA LYS A 44 11.51 4.43 1.35
C LYS A 44 10.04 4.65 1.73
N TYR A 45 9.55 3.83 2.64
CA TYR A 45 8.19 3.95 3.15
C TYR A 45 8.12 3.57 4.63
N THR A 46 7.06 4.00 5.30
CA THR A 46 6.76 3.72 6.70
C THR A 46 5.29 3.37 6.87
N PHE A 47 4.98 2.61 7.91
CA PHE A 47 3.61 2.23 8.25
C PHE A 47 3.11 2.96 9.49
N TYR A 48 1.83 3.31 9.47
CA TYR A 48 1.12 3.82 10.65
C TYR A 48 -0.25 3.16 10.74
N ILE A 49 -0.61 2.71 11.93
CA ILE A 49 -1.96 2.25 12.24
C ILE A 49 -2.76 3.45 12.73
N LYS A 50 -3.91 3.71 12.12
CA LYS A 50 -4.80 4.76 12.60
C LYS A 50 -5.60 4.19 13.76
N GLU A 51 -5.31 4.60 14.99
CA GLU A 51 -5.94 4.03 16.20
C GLU A 51 -7.48 4.06 16.19
N ALA A 52 -8.07 5.03 15.49
CA ALA A 52 -9.52 5.15 15.33
C ALA A 52 -10.13 4.15 14.32
N ASP A 53 -9.32 3.49 13.49
CA ASP A 53 -9.75 2.59 12.43
C ASP A 53 -8.84 1.35 12.42
N THR A 54 -9.13 0.43 13.34
CA THR A 54 -8.31 -0.77 13.59
C THR A 54 -8.24 -1.74 12.41
N ALA A 55 -9.02 -1.51 11.36
CA ALA A 55 -9.05 -2.34 10.16
C ALA A 55 -8.10 -1.84 9.05
N MET A 56 -7.47 -0.67 9.20
CA MET A 56 -6.61 -0.09 8.16
C MET A 56 -5.19 0.22 8.62
N ILE A 57 -4.23 -0.09 7.75
CA ILE A 57 -2.84 0.32 7.85
C ILE A 57 -2.53 1.35 6.77
N ILE A 58 -1.86 2.44 7.15
CA ILE A 58 -1.42 3.47 6.20
C ILE A 58 0.02 3.20 5.82
N LEU A 59 0.28 3.08 4.52
CA LEU A 59 1.63 3.08 3.95
C LEU A 59 1.92 4.49 3.44
N LYS A 60 3.01 5.10 3.92
CA LYS A 60 3.44 6.46 3.55
C LYS A 60 4.88 6.45 3.04
N LEU A 61 5.09 7.04 1.87
CA LEU A 61 6.42 7.26 1.29
C LEU A 61 7.20 8.31 2.11
N VAL A 62 8.51 8.09 2.23
CA VAL A 62 9.47 8.97 2.92
C VAL A 62 10.34 9.70 1.90
#